data_AF-A0A8K0SMB4-F1
#
_entry.id   AF-A0A8K0SMB4-F1
#
_cell.length_a   1.000
_cell.length_b   1.000
_cell.length_c   1.000
_cell.angle_alpha   90.00
_cell.angle_beta   90.00
_cell.angle_gamma   90.00
#
_symmetry.space_group_name_H-M   'P 1'
#
loop_
_entity.id
_entity.type
_entity.pdbx_description
1 polymer ?
#
loop_
_entity_poly.entity_id
_entity_poly.type
_entity_poly.pdbx_seq_one_letter_code
_entity_poly.pdbx_strand_id
1 'polypeptide(L)'
;MHFTTVLIATLGFVGLGSAGQVNFYYDQNCQNYAGSVNVGSYQTIGGPAGSHSAMWISSDQAQCSRTCGPLIICGDSNCNTRKATSQWPSSSACKGFSSGVWARNGCGSNMCGNA
;
A
#
# COMPACT_ATOMS: atom_id res chain seq x y z
N MET A 1 11.50 33.06 -13.90
CA MET A 1 11.65 31.73 -13.29
C MET A 1 10.65 31.64 -12.17
N HIS A 2 9.62 30.80 -12.29
CA HIS A 2 8.55 30.68 -11.29
C HIS A 2 8.84 29.40 -10.50
N PHE A 3 9.19 29.52 -9.22
CA PHE A 3 9.34 28.39 -8.31
C PHE A 3 8.00 28.20 -7.61
N THR A 4 7.29 27.14 -7.96
CA THR A 4 6.07 26.73 -7.27
C THR A 4 6.46 25.96 -6.02
N THR A 5 6.21 26.57 -4.87
CA THR A 5 6.43 25.99 -3.54
C THR A 5 5.52 24.77 -3.36
N VAL A 6 6.08 23.56 -3.35
CA VAL A 6 5.34 22.36 -2.97
C VAL A 6 5.34 22.26 -1.45
N LEU A 7 4.17 22.56 -0.87
CA LEU A 7 3.88 22.39 0.55
C LEU A 7 3.76 20.88 0.84
N ILE A 8 4.77 20.30 1.46
CA ILE A 8 4.75 18.90 1.89
C ILE A 8 3.87 18.83 3.15
N ALA A 9 2.62 18.42 3.00
CA ALA A 9 1.73 18.09 4.10
C ALA A 9 2.13 16.72 4.67
N THR A 10 2.90 16.71 5.76
CA THR A 10 3.14 15.51 6.57
C THR A 10 1.90 15.22 7.42
N LEU A 11 1.05 14.30 6.96
CA LEU A 11 -0.02 13.74 7.78
C LEU A 11 0.61 12.77 8.80
N GLY A 12 0.94 13.29 9.99
CA GLY A 12 1.31 12.48 11.14
C GLY A 12 0.06 11.83 11.76
N PHE A 13 -0.16 10.55 11.47
CA PHE A 13 -1.17 9.75 12.17
C PHE A 13 -0.59 9.11 13.43
N VAL A 14 -1.24 9.38 14.56
CA VAL A 14 -0.87 8.98 15.91
C VAL A 14 -1.05 7.47 16.10
N GLY A 15 -0.11 6.86 16.83
CA GLY A 15 0.14 5.43 16.93
C GLY A 15 -1.06 4.57 17.35
N LEU A 16 -1.38 3.62 16.48
CA LEU A 16 -2.01 2.33 16.80
C LEU A 16 -1.09 1.29 16.16
N GLY A 17 -0.76 0.20 16.87
CA GLY A 17 0.28 -0.75 16.50
C GLY A 17 0.34 -1.04 14.99
N SER A 18 1.47 -0.67 14.37
CA SER A 18 1.69 -0.85 12.94
C SER A 18 1.79 -2.35 12.63
N ALA A 19 0.87 -2.85 11.81
CA ALA A 19 0.85 -4.24 11.38
C ALA A 19 1.68 -4.46 10.09
N GLY A 20 2.18 -3.39 9.50
CA GLY A 20 3.10 -3.44 8.36
C GLY A 20 3.46 -2.06 7.83
N GLN A 21 4.51 -2.00 7.04
CA GLN A 21 4.96 -0.79 6.35
C GLN A 21 4.78 -0.95 4.85
N VAL A 22 4.19 0.07 4.22
CA VAL A 22 4.06 0.18 2.77
C VAL A 22 4.76 1.45 2.27
N ASN A 23 5.46 1.34 1.15
CA ASN A 23 6.02 2.46 0.42
C ASN A 23 5.14 2.79 -0.78
N PHE A 24 5.00 4.07 -1.07
CA PHE A 24 4.27 4.61 -2.22
C PHE A 24 5.23 5.30 -3.19
N TYR A 25 4.84 5.34 -4.46
CA TYR A 25 5.66 5.87 -5.54
C TYR A 25 4.81 6.63 -6.55
N TYR A 26 5.40 7.65 -7.18
CA TYR A 26 4.74 8.47 -8.20
C TYR A 26 4.71 7.81 -9.59
N ASP A 27 5.50 6.76 -9.81
CA ASP A 27 5.50 5.97 -11.04
C ASP A 27 4.80 4.62 -10.83
N GLN A 28 4.66 3.83 -11.89
CA GLN A 28 3.99 2.51 -11.82
C GLN A 28 4.94 1.36 -11.45
N ASN A 29 6.25 1.59 -11.42
CA ASN A 29 7.31 0.58 -11.30
C ASN A 29 8.14 0.72 -10.00
N CYS A 30 7.68 1.56 -9.07
CA CYS A 30 8.27 1.77 -7.75
C CYS A 30 9.71 2.30 -7.79
N GLN A 31 9.99 3.24 -8.69
CA GLN A 31 11.31 3.86 -8.84
C GLN A 31 11.39 5.25 -8.18
N ASN A 32 10.29 6.01 -8.22
CA ASN A 32 10.18 7.39 -7.74
C ASN A 32 9.42 7.42 -6.41
N TYR A 33 10.16 7.29 -5.31
CA TYR A 33 9.60 7.20 -3.96
C TYR A 33 8.80 8.46 -3.59
N ALA A 34 7.55 8.25 -3.17
CA ALA A 34 6.62 9.30 -2.75
C ALA A 34 6.51 9.40 -1.23
N GLY A 35 6.71 8.29 -0.51
CA GLY A 35 6.57 8.25 0.94
C GLY A 35 6.30 6.85 1.45
N SER A 36 6.23 6.71 2.78
CA SER A 36 5.88 5.44 3.43
C SER A 36 4.86 5.65 4.52
N VAL A 37 4.08 4.62 4.77
CA VAL A 37 3.01 4.63 5.77
C VAL A 37 3.03 3.31 6.53
N ASN A 38 2.80 3.42 7.83
CA ASN A 38 2.55 2.29 8.69
C ASN A 38 1.04 2.00 8.69
N VAL A 39 0.67 0.77 8.30
CA VAL A 39 -0.71 0.36 8.13
C VAL A 39 -1.10 -0.56 9.27
N GLY A 40 -2.15 -0.23 10.01
CA GLY A 40 -2.74 -1.10 11.02
C GLY A 40 -3.54 -2.24 10.41
N SER A 41 -3.87 -3.24 11.23
CA SER A 41 -4.66 -4.40 10.83
C SER A 41 -6.06 -4.01 10.35
N TYR A 42 -6.47 -4.57 9.23
CA TYR A 42 -7.71 -4.34 8.49
C TYR A 42 -7.96 -2.89 8.01
N GLN A 43 -6.94 -2.02 8.11
CA GLN A 43 -7.02 -0.64 7.64
C GLN A 43 -6.66 -0.53 6.16
N THR A 44 -7.41 0.30 5.43
CA THR A 44 -7.07 0.72 4.07
C THR A 44 -6.57 2.16 4.13
N ILE A 45 -5.39 2.41 3.58
CA ILE A 45 -4.76 3.73 3.61
C ILE A 45 -4.28 4.13 2.22
N GLY A 46 -4.51 5.40 1.85
CA GLY A 46 -4.07 5.96 0.59
C GLY A 46 -2.64 6.45 0.65
N GLY A 47 -1.95 6.36 -0.48
CA GLY A 47 -0.66 7.04 -0.65
C GLY A 47 -0.81 8.56 -0.79
N PRO A 48 0.31 9.29 -0.86
CA PRO A 48 0.32 10.70 -1.23
C PRO A 48 -0.44 10.97 -2.53
N ALA A 49 -1.03 12.15 -2.68
CA ALA A 49 -1.72 12.53 -3.91
C ALA A 49 -0.78 12.42 -5.12
N GLY A 50 -1.24 11.78 -6.20
CA GLY A 50 -0.44 11.50 -7.39
C GLY A 50 0.43 10.24 -7.31
N SER A 51 0.37 9.49 -6.21
CA SER A 51 1.00 8.16 -6.17
C SER A 51 0.26 7.17 -7.07
N HIS A 52 1.02 6.33 -7.77
CA HIS A 52 0.52 5.37 -8.75
C HIS A 52 0.91 3.94 -8.44
N SER A 53 1.90 3.70 -7.58
CA SER A 53 2.22 2.34 -7.14
C SER A 53 2.62 2.29 -5.67
N ALA A 54 2.56 1.08 -5.14
CA ALA A 54 3.00 0.81 -3.79
C ALA A 54 3.75 -0.52 -3.70
N MET A 55 4.46 -0.70 -2.59
CA MET A 55 5.21 -1.91 -2.29
C MET A 55 5.25 -2.11 -0.78
N TRP A 56 4.86 -3.30 -0.33
CA TRP A 56 5.00 -3.68 1.08
C TRP A 56 6.45 -3.96 1.42
N ILE A 57 6.93 -3.32 2.48
CA ILE A 57 8.30 -3.46 2.99
C ILE A 57 8.34 -4.47 4.13
N SER A 58 7.34 -4.43 5.01
CA SER A 58 7.24 -5.33 6.15
C SER A 58 5.77 -5.54 6.53
N SER A 59 5.50 -6.66 7.21
CA SER A 59 4.19 -6.96 7.79
C SER A 59 4.33 -7.97 8.93
N ASP A 60 3.53 -7.82 9.99
CA ASP A 60 3.48 -8.76 11.11
C ASP A 60 2.46 -9.90 10.91
N GLN A 61 1.65 -9.85 9.83
CA GLN A 61 0.54 -10.78 9.59
C GLN A 61 0.97 -12.16 9.05
N ALA A 62 1.79 -12.86 9.82
CA ALA A 62 2.25 -14.22 9.52
C ALA A 62 1.10 -15.25 9.47
N GLN A 63 0.01 -14.99 10.19
CA GLN A 63 -1.14 -15.91 10.27
C GLN A 63 -1.94 -16.03 8.96
N CYS A 64 -1.75 -15.10 8.01
CA CYS A 64 -2.45 -15.12 6.72
C CYS A 64 -1.61 -15.60 5.53
N SER A 65 -0.37 -16.00 5.80
CA SER A 65 0.54 -16.67 4.86
C SER A 65 -0.10 -17.79 4.04
N ARG A 66 -1.10 -18.47 4.62
CA ARG A 66 -1.80 -19.61 4.01
C ARG A 66 -3.02 -19.26 3.15
N THR A 67 -3.41 -17.98 3.08
CA THR A 67 -4.61 -17.53 2.33
C THR A 67 -4.26 -16.34 1.45
N CYS A 68 -4.06 -16.54 0.14
CA CYS A 68 -3.82 -15.53 -0.93
C CYS A 68 -2.91 -14.31 -0.65
N GLY A 69 -2.12 -14.34 0.43
CA GLY A 69 -1.30 -13.21 0.90
C GLY A 69 -2.05 -12.29 1.88
N PRO A 70 -1.43 -11.86 3.00
CA PRO A 70 -2.03 -10.89 3.94
C PRO A 70 -2.13 -9.46 3.40
N LEU A 71 -1.47 -9.19 2.29
CA LEU A 71 -1.02 -7.87 1.90
C LEU A 71 -1.58 -7.51 0.53
N ILE A 72 -2.32 -6.41 0.47
CA ILE A 72 -3.05 -6.02 -0.73
C ILE A 72 -2.70 -4.59 -1.07
N ILE A 73 -2.55 -4.34 -2.36
CA ILE A 73 -2.48 -2.99 -2.92
C ILE A 73 -3.73 -2.79 -3.76
N CYS A 74 -4.42 -1.69 -3.53
CA CYS A 74 -5.69 -1.36 -4.13
C CYS A 74 -5.57 -0.14 -5.06
N GLY A 75 -6.38 -0.10 -6.11
CA GLY A 75 -6.51 1.02 -7.05
C GLY A 75 -7.60 2.02 -6.68
N ASP A 76 -8.30 1.81 -5.56
CA ASP A 76 -9.32 2.70 -5.01
C ASP A 76 -9.43 2.54 -3.48
N SER A 77 -10.03 3.53 -2.81
CA SER A 77 -10.18 3.57 -1.35
C SER A 77 -11.11 2.50 -0.77
N ASN A 78 -12.01 1.94 -1.58
CA ASN A 78 -12.90 0.85 -1.19
C ASN A 78 -12.24 -0.53 -1.43
N CYS A 79 -11.07 -0.55 -2.06
CA CYS A 79 -10.36 -1.75 -2.47
C CYS A 79 -11.17 -2.71 -3.36
N ASN A 80 -11.98 -2.14 -4.26
CA ASN A 80 -12.73 -2.87 -5.28
C ASN A 80 -11.80 -3.42 -6.37
N THR A 81 -10.82 -2.61 -6.77
CA THR A 81 -9.73 -2.98 -7.69
C THR A 81 -8.49 -3.22 -6.86
N ARG A 82 -7.91 -4.42 -6.94
CA ARG A 82 -6.80 -4.81 -6.07
C ARG A 82 -5.85 -5.78 -6.73
N LYS A 83 -4.66 -5.91 -6.16
CA LYS A 83 -3.63 -6.88 -6.53
C LYS A 83 -3.07 -7.47 -5.25
N ALA A 84 -3.09 -8.79 -5.13
CA ALA A 84 -2.45 -9.42 -3.98
C ALA A 84 -0.93 -9.27 -4.08
N THR A 85 -0.29 -9.14 -2.93
CA THR A 85 1.15 -9.22 -2.78
C THR A 85 1.46 -10.43 -1.91
N SER A 86 2.45 -11.24 -2.32
CA SER A 86 2.84 -12.38 -1.50
C SER A 86 3.54 -11.90 -0.24
N GLN A 87 3.56 -12.77 0.77
CA GLN A 87 4.26 -12.48 2.00
C GLN A 87 5.77 -12.29 1.75
N TRP A 88 6.37 -11.38 2.51
CA TRP A 88 7.82 -11.20 2.61
C TRP A 88 8.50 -12.53 3.02
N PRO A 89 9.68 -12.88 2.46
CA PRO A 89 10.53 -12.10 1.56
C PRO A 89 10.15 -12.22 0.08
N SER A 90 9.16 -13.03 -0.26
CA SER A 90 9.02 -13.56 -1.62
C SER A 90 8.18 -12.72 -2.59
N SER A 91 7.50 -11.66 -2.17
CA SER A 91 6.94 -10.64 -3.09
C SER A 91 6.55 -9.34 -2.37
N SER A 92 7.55 -8.55 -2.00
CA SER A 92 7.47 -7.08 -2.07
C SER A 92 7.33 -6.64 -3.54
N ALA A 93 6.37 -7.19 -4.28
CA ALA A 93 6.22 -6.89 -5.69
C ALA A 93 5.53 -5.54 -5.81
N CYS A 94 6.20 -4.59 -6.45
CA CYS A 94 5.60 -3.32 -6.81
C CYS A 94 4.26 -3.55 -7.54
N LYS A 95 3.19 -2.89 -7.08
CA LYS A 95 1.88 -2.91 -7.75
C LYS A 95 1.44 -1.50 -8.06
N GLY A 96 1.17 -1.24 -9.34
CA GLY A 96 0.69 0.05 -9.83
C GLY A 96 -0.75 0.04 -10.34
N PHE A 97 -1.38 1.21 -10.28
CA PHE A 97 -2.71 1.57 -10.76
C PHE A 97 -2.70 2.98 -11.38
N SER A 98 -3.58 3.22 -12.36
CA SER A 98 -3.72 4.53 -13.01
C SER A 98 -4.59 5.52 -12.24
N SER A 99 -5.50 5.03 -11.38
CA SER A 99 -6.50 5.80 -10.63
C SER A 99 -6.05 6.31 -9.25
N GLY A 100 -4.81 6.02 -8.87
CA GLY A 100 -4.29 6.22 -7.51
C GLY A 100 -4.00 4.88 -6.83
N VAL A 101 -3.32 4.91 -5.69
CA VAL A 101 -2.93 3.69 -4.97
C VAL A 101 -3.22 3.76 -3.48
N TRP A 102 -3.73 2.66 -2.96
CA TRP A 102 -4.03 2.41 -1.56
C TRP A 102 -3.41 1.08 -1.14
N ALA A 103 -3.20 0.92 0.15
CA ALA A 103 -2.70 -0.30 0.74
C ALA A 103 -3.66 -0.77 1.82
N ARG A 104 -3.90 -2.08 1.87
CA ARG A 104 -4.69 -2.69 2.93
C ARG A 104 -3.94 -3.86 3.54
N ASN A 105 -3.76 -3.79 4.85
CA ASN A 105 -3.24 -4.92 5.62
C ASN A 105 -4.43 -5.71 6.16
N GLY A 106 -4.70 -6.90 5.66
CA GLY A 106 -5.83 -7.68 6.15
C GLY A 106 -6.16 -8.87 5.27
N CYS A 107 -6.82 -9.84 5.88
CA CYS A 107 -7.03 -11.16 5.29
C CYS A 107 -8.52 -11.41 5.12
N GLY A 108 -8.90 -11.96 3.97
CA GLY A 108 -10.28 -12.33 3.70
C GLY A 108 -10.35 -13.33 2.57
N SER A 109 -11.20 -14.34 2.71
CA SER A 109 -11.46 -15.36 1.69
C SER A 109 -11.89 -14.76 0.35
N ASN A 110 -12.60 -13.63 0.37
CA ASN A 110 -13.00 -12.88 -0.83
C ASN A 110 -11.86 -12.10 -1.51
N MET A 111 -10.70 -11.98 -0.85
CA MET A 111 -9.59 -11.17 -1.35
C MET A 111 -8.82 -11.87 -2.48
N CYS A 112 -8.99 -13.19 -2.64
CA CYS A 112 -8.45 -14.00 -3.75
C CYS A 112 -9.18 -13.80 -5.10
N GLY A 113 -10.44 -13.34 -5.09
CA GLY A 113 -11.30 -13.39 -6.28
C GLY A 113 -10.96 -12.39 -7.38
N ASN A 114 -10.08 -11.41 -7.09
CA ASN A 114 -9.65 -10.33 -8.00
C ASN A 114 -8.15 -9.99 -7.77
N ALA A 115 -7.35 -10.98 -7.35
CA ALA A 115 -5.95 -10.80 -6.94
C ALA A 115 -4.95 -10.87 -8.10
#